data_AF-A0A3B9A227-F1
#
_entry.id   AF-A0A3B9A227-F1
#
_cell.length_a   1.000
_cell.length_b   1.000
_cell.length_c   1.000
_cell.angle_alpha   90.00
_cell.angle_beta   90.00
_cell.angle_gamma   90.00
#
_symmetry.space_group_name_H-M   'P 1'
#
loop_
_entity.id
_entity.type
_entity.pdbx_description
1 polymer ?
#
loop_
_entity_poly.entity_id
_entity_poly.type
_entity_poly.pdbx_seq_one_letter_code
_entity_poly.pdbx_strand_id
1 'polypeptide(L)' 'PVWAIGTGRAASGEVANRVLAEIIRPALAGLFDTPTAQQIRILYGGSVTAANAQEFFGQPEIDGALVGGA' A
#
# COMPACT_ATOMS: atom_id res chain seq x y z
N PRO A 1 -2.16 -4.01 -6.53
CA PRO A 1 -1.51 -4.61 -7.75
C PRO A 1 -2.54 -5.36 -8.60
N VAL A 2 -2.54 -5.21 -9.94
CA VAL A 2 -3.59 -5.80 -10.80
C VAL A 2 -3.77 -7.31 -10.59
N TRP A 3 -2.67 -8.05 -10.50
CA TRP A 3 -2.68 -9.50 -10.27
C TRP A 3 -3.27 -9.91 -8.90
N ALA A 4 -3.39 -8.98 -7.95
CA ALA A 4 -3.96 -9.22 -6.62
C ALA A 4 -5.45 -8.82 -6.52
N ILE A 5 -6.07 -8.29 -7.58
CA ILE A 5 -7.45 -7.80 -7.54
C ILE A 5 -8.41 -8.95 -7.83
N GLY A 6 -9.26 -9.31 -6.86
CA GLY A 6 -10.31 -10.32 -7.04
C GLY A 6 -9.80 -11.76 -7.22
N THR A 7 -8.51 -12.01 -6.98
CA THR A 7 -7.88 -13.33 -7.19
C THR A 7 -7.75 -14.15 -5.90
N GLY A 8 -8.03 -13.55 -4.74
CA GLY A 8 -7.74 -14.16 -3.43
C GLY A 8 -6.24 -14.25 -3.12
N ARG A 9 -5.38 -13.64 -3.94
CA ARG A 9 -3.92 -13.68 -3.82
C ARG A 9 -3.39 -12.29 -3.51
N ALA A 10 -3.14 -12.03 -2.24
CA ALA A 10 -2.54 -10.78 -1.80
C ALA A 10 -1.03 -10.77 -2.10
N ALA A 11 -0.45 -9.57 -2.15
CA ALA A 11 1.01 -9.40 -2.04
C ALA A 11 1.44 -9.57 -0.60
N SER A 12 2.73 -9.84 -0.36
CA SER A 12 3.25 -9.67 0.99
C SER A 12 3.26 -8.18 1.36
N GLY A 13 3.02 -7.90 2.65
CA GLY A 13 3.09 -6.56 3.21
C GLY A 13 4.46 -5.94 3.00
N GLU A 14 5.53 -6.72 3.14
CA GLU A 14 6.91 -6.24 2.92
C GLU A 14 7.13 -5.77 1.47
N VAL A 15 6.66 -6.54 0.47
CA VAL A 15 6.81 -6.16 -0.95
C VAL A 15 5.96 -4.94 -1.26
N ALA A 16 4.72 -4.87 -0.74
CA ALA A 16 3.88 -3.69 -0.89
C ALA A 16 4.54 -2.45 -0.27
N ASN A 17 5.04 -2.56 0.96
CA ASN A 17 5.74 -1.48 1.66
C ASN A 17 6.96 -0.98 0.87
N ARG A 18 7.77 -1.90 0.35
CA ARG A 18 8.97 -1.56 -0.43
C ARG A 18 8.63 -0.75 -1.68
N VAL A 19 7.59 -1.15 -2.42
CA VAL A 19 7.12 -0.39 -3.59
C VAL A 19 6.68 1.02 -3.20
N LEU A 20 5.98 1.16 -2.07
CA LEU A 20 5.54 2.47 -1.59
C LEU A 20 6.75 3.32 -1.16
N ALA A 21 7.69 2.75 -0.41
CA ALA A 21 8.90 3.42 0.09
C ALA A 21 9.85 3.89 -1.02
N GLU A 22 10.11 3.01 -1.99
CA GLU A 22 11.20 3.19 -2.95
C GLU A 22 10.73 3.81 -4.27
N ILE A 23 9.44 3.71 -4.60
CA ILE A 23 8.90 4.16 -5.89
C ILE A 23 7.86 5.26 -5.72
N ILE A 24 6.82 5.02 -4.93
CA ILE A 24 5.67 5.94 -4.88
C ILE A 24 5.99 7.19 -4.05
N ARG A 25 6.48 7.02 -2.81
CA ARG A 25 6.80 8.15 -1.93
C ARG A 25 7.87 9.08 -2.53
N PRO A 26 8.96 8.59 -3.15
CA PRO A 26 9.95 9.44 -3.81
C PRO A 26 9.37 10.18 -5.02
N ALA A 27 8.50 9.54 -5.80
CA ALA A 27 7.82 10.20 -6.92
C ALA A 27 6.93 11.35 -6.44
N LEU A 28 6.17 11.15 -5.35
CA LEU A 28 5.38 12.21 -4.72
C LEU A 28 6.27 13.35 -4.20
N ALA A 29 7.39 13.03 -3.56
CA ALA A 29 8.32 14.04 -3.06
C ALA A 29 8.96 14.87 -4.18
N GLY A 30 9.23 14.25 -5.35
CA GLY A 30 9.72 14.95 -6.54
C GLY A 30 8.68 15.84 -7.21
N LEU A 31 7.39 15.54 -7.07
CA LEU A 31 6.30 16.33 -7.63
C LEU A 31 5.87 17.52 -6.75
N PHE A 32 5.98 17.38 -5.43
CA PHE A 32 5.51 18.36 -4.46
C PHE A 32 6.64 18.83 -3.55
N ASP A 33 6.92 18.04 -2.51
CA ASP A 33 8.07 18.12 -1.62
C ASP A 33 7.98 16.95 -0.61
N THR A 34 9.03 16.75 0.20
CA THR A 34 9.02 15.69 1.22
C THR A 34 7.88 15.84 2.24
N PRO A 35 7.64 17.02 2.86
CA PRO A 35 6.55 17.18 3.83
C PRO A 35 5.17 16.82 3.26
N THR A 36 4.86 17.28 2.04
CA THR A 36 3.59 16.99 1.37
C THR A 36 3.48 15.51 1.03
N ALA A 37 4.55 14.89 0.51
CA ALA A 37 4.56 13.46 0.18
C ALA A 37 4.28 12.58 1.41
N GLN A 38 4.78 12.96 2.59
CA GLN A 38 4.54 12.25 3.85
C GLN A 38 3.10 12.41 4.37
N GLN A 39 2.36 13.44 3.93
CA GLN A 39 0.95 13.64 4.31
C GLN A 39 -0.04 12.97 3.36
N ILE A 40 0.40 12.56 2.16
CA ILE A 40 -0.44 11.85 1.19
C ILE A 40 -0.60 10.40 1.65
N ARG A 41 -1.85 10.02 1.95
CA ARG A 41 -2.19 8.63 2.29
C ARG A 41 -2.09 7.73 1.07
N ILE A 42 -1.34 6.64 1.19
CA ILE A 42 -1.21 5.61 0.16
C ILE A 42 -1.80 4.31 0.70
N LEU A 43 -2.82 3.80 0.00
CA LEU A 43 -3.55 2.61 0.43
C LEU A 43 -3.08 1.37 -0.34
N TYR A 44 -2.98 0.24 0.34
CA TYR A 44 -2.80 -1.05 -0.32
C TYR A 44 -4.14 -1.60 -0.84
N GLY A 45 -4.18 -2.00 -2.12
CA GLY A 45 -5.37 -2.58 -2.74
C GLY A 45 -5.08 -3.89 -3.48
N GLY A 46 -5.77 -4.96 -3.06
CA GLY A 46 -5.72 -6.29 -3.69
C GLY A 46 -5.82 -7.43 -2.68
N SER A 47 -6.94 -8.16 -2.68
CA SER A 47 -7.17 -9.36 -1.86
C SER A 47 -6.88 -9.18 -0.35
N VAL A 48 -7.16 -7.99 0.19
CA VAL A 48 -7.16 -7.73 1.64
C VAL A 48 -8.35 -8.43 2.27
N THR A 49 -8.13 -9.09 3.41
CA THR A 49 -9.15 -9.75 4.24
C THR A 49 -8.90 -9.40 5.71
N ALA A 50 -9.86 -9.69 6.58
CA ALA A 50 -9.67 -9.51 8.03
C ALA A 50 -8.45 -10.31 8.57
N ALA A 51 -8.16 -11.47 7.96
CA ALA A 51 -7.07 -12.35 8.39
C ALA A 51 -5.66 -11.84 8.02
N ASN A 52 -5.53 -11.04 6.95
CA ASN A 52 -4.23 -10.53 6.49
C ASN A 52 -4.05 -9.01 6.65
N ALA A 53 -5.09 -8.29 7.07
CA ALA A 53 -5.05 -6.83 7.20
C ALA A 53 -3.90 -6.34 8.10
N GLN A 54 -3.59 -7.07 9.17
CA GLN A 54 -2.50 -6.74 10.09
C GLN A 54 -1.12 -6.71 9.40
N GLU A 55 -0.90 -7.57 8.39
CA GLU A 55 0.36 -7.62 7.64
C GLU A 55 0.63 -6.31 6.88
N PHE A 56 -0.43 -5.68 6.38
CA PHE A 56 -0.35 -4.41 5.65
C PHE A 56 -0.33 -3.21 6.60
N PHE A 57 -1.19 -3.18 7.62
CA PHE A 57 -1.29 -2.04 8.55
C PHE A 57 -0.11 -1.92 9.50
N GLY A 58 0.69 -2.99 9.64
CA GLY A 58 1.97 -2.93 10.35
C GLY A 58 3.11 -2.33 9.54
N GLN A 59 2.93 -2.04 8.26
CA GLN A 59 3.97 -1.50 7.40
C GLN A 59 4.05 0.02 7.50
N PRO A 60 5.26 0.61 7.60
CA PRO A 60 5.42 2.05 7.82
C PRO A 60 4.91 2.91 6.66
N GLU A 61 4.90 2.39 5.43
CA GLU A 61 4.51 3.15 4.24
C GLU A 61 3.08 2.90 3.79
N ILE A 62 2.33 2.01 4.44
CA ILE A 62 0.94 1.68 4.07
C ILE A 62 -0.02 2.39 5.02
N ASP A 63 -0.76 3.36 4.51
CA ASP A 63 -1.65 4.22 5.31
C ASP A 63 -3.08 3.66 5.42
N GLY A 64 -3.31 2.45 4.91
CA GLY A 64 -4.60 1.75 4.99
C GLY A 64 -4.83 0.79 3.82
N ALA A 65 -6.08 0.39 3.62
CA ALA A 65 -6.47 -0.54 2.58
C ALA A 65 -7.63 -0.04 1.72
N LEU A 66 -7.60 -0.39 0.44
CA LEU A 66 -8.72 -0.32 -0.48
C LEU A 66 -9.30 -1.74 -0.63
N VAL A 67 -10.44 -1.96 0.03
CA VAL A 67 -11.07 -3.29 0.14
C VAL A 67 -12.18 -3.44 -0.89
N GLY A 68 -12.17 -4.56 -1.61
CA GLY A 68 -13.21 -4.95 -2.57
C GLY A 68 -14.28 -5.83 -1.92
N GLY A 69 -14.47 -7.04 -2.44
CA GLY A 69 -15.48 -7.99 -1.94
C GLY A 69 -15.02 -8.87 -0.77
N ALA A 70 -14.16 -8.35 0.12
CA ALA A 70 -13.56 -9.10 1.22
C ALA A 70 -14.58 -9.69 2.21
#